data_AF-A0A965S7N0-F1
#
_entry.id   AF-A0A965S7N0-F1
#
_cell.length_a   1.000
_cell.length_b   1.000
_cell.length_c   1.000
_cell.angle_alpha   90.00
_cell.angle_beta   90.00
_cell.angle_gamma   90.00
#
_symmetry.space_group_name_H-M   'P 1'
#
loop_
_entity.id
_entity.type
_entity.pdbx_description
1 polymer ?
#
loop_
_entity_poly.entity_id
_entity_poly.type
_entity_poly.pdbx_seq_one_letter_code
_entity_poly.pdbx_strand_id
1 'polypeptide(L)'
;MGQSFGRAQVQKTAFKGNVAKVSDSIFGALYTMHWDNNRMLITESYEANKLTLPVNYIIGSGQHTNSHISALQGYCYQMPMTYYTQQKSMGFASGI
;
A
#
# COMPACT_ATOMS: atom_id res chain seq x y z
N MET A 1 0.76 -7.23 -22.51
CA MET A 1 2.05 -7.01 -21.81
C MET A 1 2.21 -5.51 -21.58
N GLY A 2 2.67 -5.05 -20.40
CA GLY A 2 3.12 -3.66 -20.24
C GLY A 2 2.36 -2.71 -19.30
N GLN A 3 1.56 -3.17 -18.34
CA GLN A 3 1.10 -2.27 -17.27
C GLN A 3 1.65 -2.73 -15.93
N SER A 4 2.95 -2.55 -15.71
CA SER A 4 3.54 -2.64 -14.37
C SER A 4 3.23 -1.40 -13.53
N PHE A 5 2.71 -0.31 -14.11
CA PHE A 5 2.30 0.90 -13.40
C PHE A 5 0.86 1.25 -13.78
N GLY A 6 0.03 1.66 -12.82
CA GLY A 6 -1.33 2.11 -13.11
C GLY A 6 -1.99 2.79 -11.92
N ARG A 7 -3.12 3.45 -12.15
CA ARG A 7 -3.91 4.06 -11.06
C ARG A 7 -4.37 3.00 -10.07
N ALA A 8 -4.40 3.38 -8.80
CA ALA A 8 -4.91 2.52 -7.73
C ALA A 8 -6.42 2.35 -7.90
N GLN A 9 -6.81 1.17 -8.36
CA GLN A 9 -8.19 0.76 -8.57
C GLN A 9 -8.34 -0.70 -8.12
N VAL A 10 -9.57 -1.08 -7.76
CA VAL A 10 -9.89 -2.45 -7.30
C VAL A 10 -9.49 -3.50 -8.35
N GLN A 11 -9.58 -3.16 -9.64
CA GLN A 11 -9.18 -4.04 -10.74
C GLN A 11 -7.66 -4.18 -10.85
N LYS A 12 -6.90 -3.14 -10.48
CA LYS A 12 -5.44 -3.11 -10.60
C LYS A 12 -4.74 -3.84 -9.46
N THR A 13 -5.33 -3.79 -8.27
CA THR A 13 -4.73 -4.45 -7.10
C THR A 13 -4.95 -5.97 -7.13
N ALA A 14 -3.91 -6.71 -6.73
CA ALA A 14 -4.01 -8.12 -6.40
C ALA A 14 -4.50 -8.35 -4.95
N PHE A 15 -4.45 -7.33 -4.10
CA PHE A 15 -5.05 -7.39 -2.77
C PHE A 15 -6.58 -7.34 -2.88
N LYS A 16 -7.26 -8.42 -2.50
CA LYS A 16 -8.73 -8.55 -2.56
C LYS A 16 -9.42 -8.41 -1.20
N GLY A 17 -8.68 -8.06 -0.14
CA GLY A 17 -9.23 -7.80 1.18
C GLY A 17 -9.75 -6.37 1.34
N ASN A 18 -10.52 -6.14 2.40
CA ASN A 18 -11.02 -4.80 2.75
C ASN A 18 -10.00 -4.02 3.61
N VAL A 19 -9.28 -4.71 4.49
CA VAL A 19 -8.30 -4.12 5.41
C VAL A 19 -7.10 -5.07 5.55
N ALA A 20 -5.90 -4.51 5.56
CA ALA A 20 -4.66 -5.22 5.92
C ALA A 20 -3.85 -4.40 6.92
N LYS A 21 -3.19 -5.07 7.86
CA LYS A 21 -2.39 -4.44 8.90
C LYS A 21 -0.97 -5.02 8.90
N VAL A 22 0.02 -4.17 9.02
CA VAL A 22 1.43 -4.55 9.21
C VAL A 22 1.99 -3.69 10.34
N SER A 23 2.53 -4.34 11.36
CA SER A 23 3.16 -3.66 12.49
C SER A 23 4.65 -3.55 12.26
N ASP A 24 5.20 -2.39 12.58
CA ASP A 24 6.63 -2.11 12.61
C ASP A 24 7.07 -1.97 14.07
N SER A 25 7.76 -2.98 14.58
CA SER A 25 8.26 -2.98 15.95
C SER A 25 9.47 -2.07 16.17
N ILE A 26 10.17 -1.68 15.11
CA ILE A 26 11.36 -0.83 15.21
C ILE A 26 10.93 0.62 15.48
N PHE A 27 9.93 1.09 14.75
CA PHE A 27 9.42 2.46 14.89
C PHE A 27 8.15 2.57 15.74
N GLY A 28 7.61 1.45 16.23
CA GLY A 28 6.35 1.43 16.99
C GLY A 28 5.15 1.88 16.15
N ALA A 29 5.22 1.69 14.83
CA ALA A 29 4.21 2.14 13.88
C ALA A 29 3.28 0.99 13.46
N LEU A 30 2.00 1.28 13.30
CA LEU A 30 1.02 0.37 12.72
C LEU A 30 0.52 0.92 11.39
N TYR A 31 0.82 0.18 10.31
CA TYR A 31 0.37 0.51 8.97
C TYR A 31 -0.91 -0.26 8.64
N THR A 32 -1.99 0.46 8.33
CA THR A 32 -3.29 -0.08 7.99
C THR A 32 -3.70 0.36 6.59
N MET A 33 -3.70 -0.58 5.65
CA MET A 33 -4.28 -0.40 4.32
C MET A 33 -5.77 -0.69 4.38
N HIS A 34 -6.59 0.18 3.81
CA HIS A 34 -8.04 0.04 3.77
C HIS A 34 -8.64 0.79 2.59
N TRP A 35 -9.87 0.44 2.24
CA TRP A 35 -10.65 1.14 1.22
C TRP A 35 -11.61 2.13 1.87
N ASP A 36 -11.68 3.33 1.32
CA ASP A 36 -12.67 4.36 1.66
C ASP A 36 -13.20 4.97 0.35
N ASN A 37 -14.51 4.86 0.11
CA ASN A 37 -15.17 5.41 -1.08
C ASN A 37 -14.43 5.09 -2.41
N ASN A 38 -14.08 3.81 -2.62
CA ASN A 38 -13.29 3.31 -3.76
C ASN A 38 -11.86 3.86 -3.89
N ARG A 39 -11.35 4.55 -2.86
CA ARG A 39 -9.96 4.98 -2.77
C ARG A 39 -9.23 4.06 -1.81
N MET A 40 -8.06 3.61 -2.22
CA MET A 40 -7.16 2.89 -1.33
C MET A 40 -6.41 3.90 -0.49
N LEU A 41 -6.43 3.73 0.82
CA LEU A 41 -5.75 4.56 1.80
C LEU A 41 -4.79 3.69 2.60
N ILE A 42 -3.64 4.24 2.96
CA ILE A 42 -2.75 3.67 3.96
C ILE A 42 -2.70 4.66 5.12
N THR A 43 -3.04 4.15 6.29
CA THR A 43 -2.90 4.87 7.55
C THR A 43 -1.68 4.36 8.28
N GLU A 44 -0.77 5.24 8.60
CA GLU A 44 0.31 5.04 9.56
C GLU A 44 -0.14 5.58 10.92
N SER A 45 -0.10 4.75 11.95
CA SER A 45 -0.49 5.12 13.31
C SER A 45 0.65 4.86 14.29
N TYR A 46 0.90 5.83 15.16
CA TYR A 46 1.75 5.75 16.35
C TYR A 46 0.84 5.87 17.59
N GLU A 47 1.39 5.73 18.79
CA GLU A 47 0.60 5.82 20.04
C GLU A 47 -0.23 7.12 20.15
N ALA A 48 0.33 8.25 19.69
CA ALA A 48 -0.32 9.56 19.79
C ALA A 48 -0.70 10.21 18.45
N ASN A 49 -0.17 9.70 17.33
CA ASN A 49 -0.26 10.36 16.03
C ASN A 49 -0.77 9.42 14.96
N LYS A 50 -1.50 9.97 13.99
CA LYS A 50 -2.00 9.21 12.83
C LYS A 50 -1.86 10.04 11.56
N LEU A 51 -1.32 9.41 10.52
CA LEU A 51 -1.20 9.96 9.18
C LEU A 51 -1.93 9.04 8.21
N THR A 52 -2.87 9.59 7.44
CA THR A 52 -3.59 8.83 6.41
C THR A 52 -3.28 9.43 5.04
N LEU A 53 -2.72 8.62 4.16
CA LEU A 53 -2.35 9.02 2.80
C LEU A 53 -3.10 8.19 1.75
N PRO A 54 -3.51 8.82 0.64
CA PRO A 54 -4.07 8.09 -0.48
C PRO A 54 -3.00 7.29 -1.20
N VAL A 55 -3.38 6.12 -1.70
CA VAL A 55 -2.62 5.40 -2.71
C VAL A 55 -3.15 5.83 -4.06
N ASN A 56 -2.32 6.52 -4.85
CA ASN A 56 -2.69 7.01 -6.17
C ASN A 56 -2.35 6.01 -7.26
N TYR A 57 -1.25 5.25 -7.08
CA TYR A 57 -0.77 4.30 -8.07
C TYR A 57 -0.36 2.97 -7.45
N ILE A 58 -0.48 1.92 -8.24
CA ILE A 58 -0.01 0.58 -7.92
C ILE A 58 1.04 0.21 -8.95
N ILE A 59 2.17 -0.28 -8.44
CA ILE A 59 3.28 -0.81 -9.23
C ILE A 59 3.35 -2.33 -9.06
N GLY A 60 3.62 -3.03 -10.14
CA GLY A 60 3.72 -4.48 -10.23
C GLY A 60 2.65 -5.06 -11.16
N SER A 61 2.96 -6.23 -11.72
CA SER A 61 2.03 -7.00 -12.55
C SER A 61 0.90 -7.64 -11.74
N GLY A 62 1.03 -7.70 -10.41
CA GLY A 62 0.14 -8.47 -9.53
C GLY A 62 0.39 -9.99 -9.57
N GLN A 63 1.41 -10.47 -10.29
CA GLN A 63 1.78 -11.89 -10.26
C GLN A 63 2.73 -12.23 -9.10
N HIS A 64 3.58 -11.28 -8.70
CA HIS A 64 4.56 -11.46 -7.62
C HIS A 64 4.36 -10.45 -6.49
N THR A 65 4.29 -9.16 -6.83
CA THR A 65 4.12 -8.08 -5.86
C THR A 65 3.24 -6.96 -6.40
N ASN A 66 2.58 -6.24 -5.48
CA ASN A 66 2.02 -4.92 -5.70
C ASN A 66 2.54 -3.94 -4.65
N SER A 67 3.36 -2.99 -5.11
CA SER A 67 3.79 -1.84 -4.32
C SER A 67 2.86 -0.67 -4.57
N HIS A 68 2.82 0.25 -3.60
CA HIS A 68 1.84 1.32 -3.56
C HIS A 68 2.57 2.67 -3.57
N ILE A 69 2.03 3.64 -4.30
CA ILE A 69 2.59 5.00 -4.39
C ILE A 69 1.53 6.01 -4.04
N SER A 70 1.90 6.96 -3.18
CA SER A 70 1.18 8.19 -2.93
C SER A 70 1.76 9.31 -3.78
N ALA A 71 0.90 10.15 -4.35
CA ALA A 71 1.29 11.33 -5.11
C ALA A 71 0.74 12.56 -4.41
N LEU A 72 1.65 13.39 -3.89
CA LEU A 72 1.33 14.58 -3.10
C LEU A 72 2.11 15.76 -3.67
N GLN A 73 1.42 16.86 -3.95
CA GLN A 73 2.04 18.13 -4.36
C GLN A 73 3.01 18.02 -5.55
N GLY A 74 2.73 17.12 -6.49
CA GLY A 74 3.57 16.91 -7.68
C GLY A 74 4.74 15.93 -7.50
N TYR A 75 4.91 15.37 -6.31
CA TYR A 75 5.93 14.35 -6.02
C TYR A 75 5.29 12.98 -5.76
N CYS A 76 6.03 11.92 -6.11
CA CYS A 76 5.63 10.53 -5.87
C CYS A 76 6.45 9.94 -4.72
N TYR A 77 5.76 9.34 -3.77
CA TYR A 77 6.34 8.69 -2.60
C TYR A 77 5.96 7.22 -2.60
N GLN A 78 6.95 6.34 -2.49
CA GLN A 78 6.69 4.93 -2.29
C GLN A 78 6.16 4.70 -0.88
N MET A 79 5.02 4.02 -0.79
CA MET A 79 4.43 3.64 0.47
C MET A 79 5.13 2.39 1.02
N PRO A 80 5.24 2.24 2.36
CA PRO A 80 5.99 1.15 2.96
C PRO A 80 5.31 -0.21 2.77
N MET A 81 3.99 -0.25 2.56
CA MET A 81 3.25 -1.50 2.40
C MET A 81 3.35 -2.06 0.97
N THR A 82 3.76 -3.32 0.87
CA THR A 82 3.77 -4.11 -0.37
C THR A 82 2.98 -5.40 -0.18
N TYR A 83 2.12 -5.69 -1.15
CA TYR A 83 1.34 -6.92 -1.16
C TYR A 83 2.09 -8.00 -1.95
N TYR A 84 2.34 -9.14 -1.31
CA TYR A 84 3.04 -10.28 -1.87
C TYR A 84 2.00 -11.33 -2.30
N THR A 85 1.80 -11.47 -3.60
CA THR A 85 0.61 -12.13 -4.15
C THR A 85 0.63 -13.64 -3.99
N GLN A 86 1.81 -14.26 -4.04
CA GLN A 86 1.98 -15.70 -3.86
C GLN A 86 1.75 -16.11 -2.41
N GLN A 87 2.25 -15.30 -1.49
CA GLN A 87 2.10 -15.46 -0.03
C GLN A 87 0.72 -15.00 0.45
N LYS A 88 -0.02 -14.25 -0.39
CA LYS A 88 -1.29 -13.60 -0.06
C LYS A 88 -1.19 -12.77 1.23
N SER A 89 -0.04 -12.15 1.45
CA SER A 89 0.28 -11.43 2.67
C SER A 89 0.71 -10.00 2.35
N MET A 90 0.49 -9.12 3.31
CA MET A 90 0.99 -7.75 3.29
C MET A 90 2.26 -7.69 4.13
N GLY A 91 3.27 -7.00 3.62
CA GLY A 91 4.50 -6.75 4.37
C GLY A 91 5.11 -5.42 3.98
N PHE A 92 6.31 -5.16 4.49
CA PHE A 92 7.08 -4.01 4.07
C PHE A 92 7.70 -4.25 2.70
N ALA A 93 7.87 -3.18 1.91
CA ALA A 93 8.69 -3.23 0.71
C ALA A 93 10.10 -3.66 1.11
N SER A 94 10.64 -4.69 0.45
CA SER A 94 11.97 -5.22 0.76
C SER A 94 13.01 -4.10 0.59
N GLY A 95 13.65 -3.68 1.68
CA GLY A 95 14.59 -2.54 1.72
C GLY A 95 14.38 -1.55 2.87
N ILE A 96 13.34 -1.73 3.68
CA ILE A 96 13.09 -1.01 4.95
C ILE A 96 13.33 -1.98 6.11
#